data_AF-A0A0G8AU10-F1
#
_entry.id   AF-A0A0G8AU10-F1
#
_cell.length_a   1.000
_cell.length_b   1.000
_cell.length_c   1.000
_cell.angle_alpha   90.00
_cell.angle_beta   90.00
_cell.angle_gamma   90.00
#
_symmetry.space_group_name_H-M   'P 1'
#
loop_
_entity.id
_entity.type
_entity.pdbx_description
1 polymer ?
#
loop_
_entity_poly.entity_id
_entity_poly.type
_entity_poly.pdbx_seq_one_letter_code
_entity_poly.pdbx_strand_id
1 'polypeptide(L)'
;MALPPQQGHVGRVKEPQPEEYGFLRKDLVLLTYLHLAGYPAVAQALTEAKVTSVAYETVQLQDGSLPLLSPMSEIAGRLATQVGAHLLEKPHGGRGILIGGCTGVQPARVVVLGAGTVGWSAARIAA
;
A
#
# COMPACT_ATOMS: atom_id res chain seq x y z
N MET A 1 15.21 2.05 15.18
CA MET A 1 15.43 3.52 15.21
C MET A 1 14.55 4.08 16.31
N ALA A 2 15.12 4.37 17.49
CA ALA A 2 14.36 4.86 18.64
C ALA A 2 13.80 6.26 18.35
N LEU A 3 12.54 6.50 18.71
CA LEU A 3 11.89 7.80 18.50
C LEU A 3 12.52 8.83 19.45
N PRO A 4 13.05 9.96 18.95
CA PRO A 4 13.71 10.95 19.79
C PRO A 4 12.75 11.56 20.83
N PRO A 5 13.24 11.84 22.06
CA PRO A 5 12.42 12.26 23.20
C PRO A 5 11.83 13.68 23.12
N GLN A 6 11.85 14.36 21.97
CA GLN A 6 11.42 15.77 21.81
C GLN A 6 10.32 16.02 20.78
N GLN A 7 9.77 14.98 20.12
CA GLN A 7 8.71 15.15 19.13
C GLN A 7 7.37 14.66 19.64
N GLY A 8 6.44 15.60 19.87
CA GLY A 8 5.02 15.29 20.15
C GLY A 8 4.29 14.65 18.97
N HIS A 9 4.88 14.69 17.77
CA HIS A 9 4.33 14.09 16.56
C HIS A 9 5.39 13.29 15.80
N VAL A 10 5.02 12.10 15.32
CA VAL A 10 5.90 11.25 14.51
C VAL A 10 5.14 10.78 13.27
N GLY A 11 5.72 11.04 12.10
CA GLY A 11 5.25 10.49 10.81
C GLY A 11 6.01 9.23 10.43
N ARG A 12 5.29 8.17 10.03
CA ARG A 12 5.86 6.92 9.50
C ARG A 12 5.10 6.47 8.26
N VAL A 13 5.65 5.49 7.55
CA VAL A 13 5.01 4.87 6.37
C VAL A 13 4.24 3.59 6.75
N LYS A 14 4.75 2.80 7.69
CA LYS A 14 4.15 1.52 8.09
C LYS A 14 3.77 1.51 9.56
N GLU A 15 2.91 0.56 9.90
CA GLU A 15 2.47 0.29 11.24
C GLU A 15 3.65 -0.05 12.16
N PRO A 16 3.58 0.30 13.45
CA PRO A 16 4.59 -0.11 14.42
C PRO A 16 4.77 -1.62 14.41
N GLN A 17 6.03 -2.07 14.38
CA GLN A 17 6.36 -3.49 14.54
C GLN A 17 6.50 -3.85 16.03
N PRO A 18 6.45 -5.14 16.41
CA PRO A 18 6.53 -5.57 17.80
C PRO A 18 7.73 -5.00 18.58
N GLU A 19 8.89 -4.89 17.92
CA GLU A 19 10.11 -4.34 18.51
C GLU A 19 10.01 -2.82 18.75
N GLU A 20 9.01 -2.16 18.16
CA GLU A 20 8.78 -0.73 18.27
C GLU A 20 7.71 -0.36 19.32
N TYR A 21 6.96 -1.34 19.83
CA TYR A 21 5.88 -1.10 20.79
C TYR A 21 6.36 -0.41 22.08
N GLY A 22 7.59 -0.72 22.52
CA GLY A 22 8.19 -0.09 23.69
C GLY A 22 8.48 1.42 23.54
N PHE A 23 8.42 1.96 22.31
CA PHE A 23 8.59 3.40 22.07
C PHE A 23 7.27 4.16 22.00
N LEU A 24 6.12 3.47 22.08
CA LEU A 24 4.79 4.08 22.11
C LEU A 24 4.58 4.78 23.46
N ARG A 25 4.03 6.00 23.42
CA ARG A 25 3.83 6.84 24.60
C ARG A 25 2.55 7.63 24.51
N LYS A 26 1.96 7.95 25.65
CA LYS A 26 0.69 8.69 25.75
C LYS A 26 0.76 10.12 25.17
N ASP A 27 1.93 10.75 25.24
CA ASP A 27 2.19 12.11 24.73
C ASP A 27 2.56 12.14 23.24
N LEU A 28 2.61 10.97 22.59
CA LEU A 28 2.92 10.84 21.18
C LEU A 28 1.65 10.91 20.32
N VAL A 29 1.72 11.67 19.24
CA VAL A 29 0.80 11.58 18.11
C VAL A 29 1.49 10.83 16.96
N LEU A 30 0.98 9.65 16.62
CA LEU A 30 1.49 8.82 15.54
C LEU A 30 0.67 9.00 14.27
N LEU A 31 1.32 9.36 13.16
CA LEU A 31 0.71 9.47 11.84
C LEU A 31 1.34 8.44 10.90
N THR A 32 0.58 7.43 10.48
CA THR A 32 1.09 6.34 9.63
C THR A 32 -0.06 5.52 9.03
N TYR A 33 0.25 4.56 8.15
CA TYR A 33 -0.69 3.50 7.81
C TYR A 33 -0.77 2.48 8.95
N LEU A 34 -1.97 2.11 9.40
CA LEU A 34 -2.14 1.23 10.56
C LEU A 34 -2.80 -0.11 10.25
N HIS A 35 -3.73 -0.14 9.30
CA HIS A 35 -4.50 -1.31 8.90
C HIS A 35 -5.12 -2.05 10.10
N LEU A 36 -5.64 -1.32 11.09
CA LEU A 36 -6.01 -1.87 12.41
C LEU A 36 -7.00 -3.04 12.34
N ALA A 37 -7.87 -3.07 11.33
CA ALA A 37 -8.79 -4.19 11.12
C ALA A 37 -8.09 -5.52 10.80
N GLY A 38 -6.90 -5.49 10.19
CA GLY A 38 -6.08 -6.66 9.86
C GLY A 38 -5.00 -6.99 10.90
N TYR A 39 -4.66 -6.04 11.79
CA TYR A 39 -3.56 -6.18 12.75
C TYR A 39 -4.01 -5.87 14.18
N PRO A 40 -4.76 -6.78 14.83
CA PRO A 40 -5.30 -6.55 16.17
C PRO A 40 -4.21 -6.33 17.24
N ALA A 41 -3.02 -6.92 17.08
CA ALA A 41 -1.89 -6.69 17.98
C ALA A 41 -1.40 -5.24 17.96
N VAL A 42 -1.43 -4.58 16.80
CA VAL A 42 -1.09 -3.15 16.68
C VAL A 42 -2.15 -2.31 17.37
N ALA A 43 -3.43 -2.63 17.17
CA ALA A 43 -4.53 -1.94 17.85
C ALA A 43 -4.43 -2.07 19.38
N GLN A 44 -4.09 -3.26 19.87
CA GLN A 44 -3.86 -3.50 21.29
C GLN A 44 -2.69 -2.66 21.82
N ALA A 45 -1.53 -2.71 21.16
CA ALA A 45 -0.34 -1.97 21.59
C ALA A 45 -0.59 -0.44 21.65
N LEU A 46 -1.27 0.12 20.65
CA LEU A 46 -1.63 1.54 20.63
C LEU A 46 -2.61 1.91 21.76
N THR A 47 -3.59 1.05 22.03
CA THR A 47 -4.59 1.25 23.08
C THR A 47 -3.96 1.18 24.47
N GLU A 48 -3.12 0.17 24.72
CA GLU A 48 -2.40 -0.01 25.98
C GLU A 48 -1.47 1.16 26.29
N ALA A 49 -0.72 1.63 25.28
CA ALA A 49 0.16 2.78 25.39
C ALA A 49 -0.58 4.14 25.40
N LYS A 50 -1.90 4.14 25.16
CA LYS A 50 -2.77 5.32 25.10
C LYS A 50 -2.27 6.39 24.12
N VAL A 51 -1.70 5.95 23.00
CA VAL A 51 -1.15 6.81 21.96
C VAL A 51 -2.29 7.42 21.15
N THR A 52 -2.20 8.70 20.83
CA THR A 52 -3.09 9.28 19.81
C THR A 52 -2.55 8.90 18.45
N SER A 53 -3.33 8.19 17.63
CA SER A 53 -2.88 7.75 16.31
C SER A 53 -3.87 8.12 15.21
N VAL A 54 -3.34 8.50 14.05
CA VAL A 54 -4.11 8.87 12.85
C VAL A 54 -3.68 7.94 11.72
N ALA A 55 -4.62 7.12 11.25
CA ALA A 55 -4.38 6.16 10.19
C ALA A 55 -4.57 6.80 8.81
N TYR A 56 -3.52 6.87 7.99
CA TYR A 56 -3.57 7.50 6.67
C TYR A 56 -4.66 6.93 5.77
N GLU A 57 -4.89 5.62 5.81
CA GLU A 57 -5.91 4.93 5.02
C GLU A 57 -7.35 5.25 5.42
N THR A 58 -7.55 5.96 6.53
CA THR A 58 -8.88 6.37 7.02
C THR A 58 -9.13 7.87 6.94
N VAL A 59 -8.11 8.65 6.57
CA VAL A 59 -8.30 10.09 6.30
C VAL A 59 -9.13 10.21 5.03
N GLN A 60 -10.37 10.69 5.20
CA GLN A 60 -11.38 10.71 4.16
C GLN A 60 -11.94 12.14 3.97
N LEU A 61 -12.08 12.57 2.73
CA LEU A 61 -12.76 13.82 2.38
C LEU A 61 -14.29 13.63 2.37
N GLN A 62 -15.04 14.73 2.28
CA GLN A 62 -16.50 14.70 2.27
C GLN A 62 -17.10 13.92 1.09
N ASP A 63 -16.38 13.84 -0.02
CA ASP A 63 -16.76 13.08 -1.21
C ASP A 63 -16.49 11.56 -1.09
N GLY A 64 -15.97 11.11 0.07
CA GLY A 64 -15.63 9.73 0.34
C GLY A 64 -14.25 9.31 -0.17
N SER A 65 -13.49 10.19 -0.82
CA SER A 65 -12.15 9.89 -1.32
C SER A 65 -11.13 9.76 -0.18
N LEU A 66 -10.13 8.90 -0.40
CA LEU A 66 -9.02 8.65 0.53
C LEU A 66 -7.72 9.22 -0.06
N PRO A 67 -7.44 10.53 0.11
CA PRO A 67 -6.36 11.21 -0.59
C PRO A 67 -4.97 10.70 -0.20
N LEU A 68 -4.79 10.21 1.03
CA LEU A 68 -3.50 9.70 1.47
C LEU A 68 -3.24 8.27 0.96
N LEU A 69 -4.29 7.46 0.76
CA LEU A 69 -4.23 6.09 0.21
C LEU A 69 -4.13 6.04 -1.32
N SER A 70 -4.75 7.01 -2.00
CA SER A 70 -4.89 7.01 -3.46
C SER A 70 -3.53 6.95 -4.22
N PRO A 71 -2.48 7.70 -3.84
CA PRO A 71 -1.18 7.62 -4.50
C PRO A 71 -0.53 6.23 -4.42
N MET A 72 -0.62 5.57 -3.27
CA MET A 72 -0.09 4.20 -3.10
C MET A 72 -0.88 3.20 -3.94
N SER A 73 -2.19 3.39 -4.06
CA SER A 73 -3.05 2.56 -4.91
C SER A 73 -2.70 2.68 -6.40
N GLU A 74 -2.39 3.89 -6.87
CA GLU A 74 -1.94 4.12 -8.25
C GLU A 74 -0.60 3.43 -8.53
N ILE A 75 0.38 3.61 -7.64
CA ILE A 75 1.70 2.97 -7.76
C ILE A 75 1.55 1.44 -7.79
N ALA A 76 0.76 0.88 -6.88
CA ALA A 76 0.51 -0.56 -6.83
C ALA A 76 -0.10 -1.09 -8.12
N GLY A 77 -1.11 -0.39 -8.67
CA GLY A 77 -1.74 -0.78 -9.93
C GLY A 77 -0.76 -0.77 -11.10
N ARG A 78 0.07 0.27 -11.23
CA ARG A 78 1.07 0.37 -12.29
C ARG A 78 2.14 -0.73 -12.17
N LEU A 79 2.64 -0.95 -10.97
CA LEU A 79 3.63 -1.99 -10.69
C LEU A 79 3.07 -3.38 -10.95
N ALA A 80 1.79 -3.64 -10.65
CA ALA A 80 1.17 -4.94 -10.90
C ALA A 80 1.30 -5.37 -12.36
N THR A 81 1.08 -4.46 -13.31
CA THR A 81 1.25 -4.76 -14.74
C THR A 81 2.71 -4.97 -15.11
N GLN A 82 3.62 -4.14 -14.60
CA GLN A 82 5.06 -4.28 -14.88
C GLN A 82 5.63 -5.59 -14.35
N VAL A 83 5.30 -5.94 -13.10
CA VAL A 83 5.69 -7.21 -12.47
C VAL A 83 5.03 -8.38 -13.21
N GLY A 84 3.76 -8.26 -13.59
CA GLY A 84 3.07 -9.26 -14.40
C GLY A 84 3.77 -9.51 -15.75
N ALA A 85 4.23 -8.45 -16.42
CA ALA A 85 5.00 -8.56 -17.66
C ALA A 85 6.30 -9.34 -17.45
N HIS A 86 7.04 -8.99 -16.39
CA HIS A 86 8.29 -9.64 -16.03
C HIS A 86 8.10 -11.13 -15.71
N LEU A 87 7.07 -11.46 -14.93
CA LEU A 87 6.74 -12.84 -14.58
C LEU A 87 6.17 -13.65 -15.75
N LEU A 88 5.68 -13.00 -16.81
CA LEU A 88 5.30 -13.68 -18.04
C LEU A 88 6.50 -14.12 -18.88
N GLU A 89 7.69 -13.58 -18.64
CA GLU A 89 8.90 -13.95 -19.38
C GLU A 89 9.33 -15.38 -19.09
N LYS A 90 9.94 -16.02 -20.09
CA LYS A 90 10.32 -17.44 -20.02
C LYS A 90 11.41 -17.73 -18.98
N PRO A 91 12.45 -16.89 -18.80
CA PRO A 91 13.44 -17.05 -17.74
C PRO A 91 12.84 -17.01 -16.33
N HIS A 92 11.71 -16.32 -16.13
CA HIS A 92 11.00 -16.26 -14.85
C HIS A 92 9.97 -17.41 -14.68
N GLY A 93 9.98 -18.42 -15.55
CA GLY A 93 9.05 -19.55 -15.53
C GLY A 93 7.68 -19.25 -16.14
N GLY A 94 7.49 -18.04 -16.68
CA GLY A 94 6.25 -17.59 -17.30
C GLY A 94 5.94 -18.27 -18.63
N ARG A 95 4.85 -17.85 -19.27
CA ARG A 95 4.44 -18.43 -20.57
C ARG A 95 5.35 -18.00 -21.74
N GLY A 96 6.16 -16.96 -21.57
CA GLY A 96 7.01 -16.38 -22.61
C GLY A 96 6.24 -15.46 -23.54
N ILE A 97 5.27 -14.72 -23.01
CA ILE A 97 4.40 -13.83 -23.79
C ILE A 97 4.80 -12.38 -23.53
N LEU A 98 5.10 -11.66 -24.60
CA LEU A 98 5.27 -10.21 -24.56
C LEU A 98 3.90 -9.54 -24.45
N ILE A 99 3.68 -8.73 -23.41
CA ILE A 99 2.37 -8.09 -23.17
C ILE A 99 1.87 -7.31 -24.39
N GLY A 100 2.72 -6.49 -25.01
CA GLY A 100 2.35 -5.69 -26.18
C GLY A 100 2.28 -6.46 -27.51
N GLY A 101 2.70 -7.73 -27.55
CA GLY A 101 2.87 -8.45 -28.80
C GLY A 101 3.83 -7.74 -29.77
N CYS A 102 3.68 -8.00 -31.07
CA CYS A 102 4.34 -7.25 -32.13
C CYS A 102 3.56 -7.40 -33.45
N THR A 103 4.01 -6.80 -34.55
CA THR A 103 3.34 -6.90 -35.85
C THR A 103 3.15 -8.37 -36.25
N GLY A 104 1.90 -8.80 -36.39
CA GLY A 104 1.55 -10.18 -36.74
C GLY A 104 1.50 -11.17 -35.57
N VAL A 105 1.76 -10.73 -34.33
CA VAL A 105 1.74 -11.56 -33.12
C VAL A 105 0.74 -11.01 -32.11
N GLN A 106 -0.13 -11.88 -31.60
CA GLN A 106 -1.15 -11.46 -30.64
C GLN A 106 -0.52 -11.00 -29.30
N PRO A 107 -1.01 -9.90 -28.70
CA PRO A 107 -0.58 -9.46 -27.37
C PRO A 107 -1.11 -10.38 -26.26
N ALA A 108 -0.64 -10.17 -25.03
CA ALA A 108 -1.20 -10.86 -23.87
C ALA A 108 -2.66 -10.46 -23.63
N ARG A 109 -3.44 -11.41 -23.11
CA ARG A 109 -4.79 -11.12 -22.61
C ARG A 109 -4.70 -10.84 -21.11
N VAL A 110 -4.95 -9.59 -20.72
CA VAL A 110 -4.94 -9.16 -19.32
C VAL A 110 -6.38 -9.00 -18.82
N VAL A 111 -6.67 -9.57 -17.65
CA VAL A 111 -7.96 -9.42 -16.97
C VAL A 111 -7.73 -8.71 -15.65
N VAL A 112 -8.41 -7.58 -15.46
CA VAL A 112 -8.37 -6.80 -14.21
C VAL A 112 -9.70 -6.94 -13.50
N LEU A 113 -9.68 -7.42 -12.26
CA LEU A 113 -10.87 -7.59 -11.43
C LEU A 113 -10.95 -6.46 -10.40
N GLY A 114 -11.90 -5.55 -10.59
CA GLY A 114 -12.08 -4.35 -9.76
C GLY A 114 -11.72 -3.07 -10.51
N ALA A 115 -12.57 -2.04 -10.38
CA ALA A 115 -12.45 -0.78 -11.13
C ALA A 115 -12.09 0.44 -10.24
N GLY A 116 -11.54 0.19 -9.05
CA GLY A 116 -10.97 1.26 -8.19
C GLY A 116 -9.62 1.77 -8.71
N THR A 117 -8.98 2.67 -7.96
CA THR A 117 -7.71 3.33 -8.34
C THR A 117 -6.61 2.34 -8.76
N VAL A 118 -6.47 1.21 -8.04
CA VAL A 118 -5.51 0.14 -8.36
C VAL A 118 -5.83 -0.49 -9.72
N GLY A 119 -7.07 -0.95 -9.90
CA GLY A 119 -7.49 -1.65 -11.11
C GLY A 119 -7.46 -0.76 -12.35
N TRP A 120 -7.93 0.49 -12.23
CA TRP A 120 -7.85 1.46 -13.32
C TRP A 120 -6.40 1.74 -13.74
N SER A 121 -5.51 1.91 -12.76
CA SER A 121 -4.08 2.13 -13.04
C SER A 121 -3.43 0.91 -13.68
N ALA A 122 -3.76 -0.31 -13.23
CA ALA A 122 -3.27 -1.54 -13.83
C ALA A 122 -3.75 -1.71 -15.28
N ALA A 123 -5.05 -1.52 -15.52
CA ALA A 123 -5.66 -1.60 -16.84
C ALA A 123 -5.05 -0.59 -17.83
N ARG A 124 -4.79 0.65 -17.37
CA ARG A 124 -4.17 1.69 -18.18
C ARG A 124 -2.74 1.36 -18.62
N ILE A 125 -1.97 0.65 -17.79
CA ILE A 125 -0.60 0.22 -18.16
C ILE A 125 -0.63 -1.04 -19.02
N ALA A 126 -1.68 -1.86 -18.89
CA ALA A 126 -1.82 -3.13 -19.62
C ALA A 126 -2.37 -2.99 -21.04
N ALA A 127 -3.06 -1.88 -21.32
CA ALA A 127 -3.61 -1.52 -22.63
C ALA A 127 -2.55 -0.85 -23.51
#